data_AF-A0A845YPJ3-F1
#
_entry.id   AF-A0A845YPJ3-F1
#
_cell.length_a   1.000
_cell.length_b   1.000
_cell.length_c   1.000
_cell.angle_alpha   90.00
_cell.angle_beta   90.00
_cell.angle_gamma   90.00
#
_symmetry.space_group_name_H-M   'P 1'
#
loop_
_entity.id
_entity.type
_entity.pdbx_description
1 polymer ?
#
loop_
_entity_poly.entity_id
_entity_poly.type
_entity_poly.pdbx_seq_one_letter_code
_entity_poly.pdbx_strand_id
1 'polypeptide(L)'
;MTLEFPLQLDVIQLQTELGICQTLAITLTEPRELIKTTILSDLKSKIPQDLDFNQGVILYGMSPIWLYGCLVECCGNAPWIACYDVRSQKAVVVKSNIQTLAVGDTISIIFNRTPGIAILIGGPPDSGKSVFSYALRRSLLEKDKNLKVFIHRANWDGEGNWALEMSDRDTATQLKEVNTRRIHLLENGEKLMKSYFAFHGGAIENIRNVMDIVLVDVGGKVQPEKFPILEQCSHYIIISRCQEEVGKWHDFCRGN
;
A
#
# COMPACT_ATOMS: atom_id res chain seq x y z
N MET A 1 4.82 -31.07 -13.13
CA MET A 1 4.80 -29.99 -12.13
C MET A 1 3.37 -29.51 -12.02
N THR A 2 2.69 -29.83 -10.93
CA THR A 2 1.41 -29.20 -10.59
C THR A 2 1.68 -27.71 -10.42
N LEU A 3 1.06 -26.88 -11.26
CA LEU A 3 1.09 -25.43 -11.07
C LEU A 3 0.47 -25.16 -9.69
N GLU A 4 1.28 -24.68 -8.75
CA GLU A 4 0.80 -24.26 -7.44
C GLU A 4 -0.21 -23.12 -7.64
N PHE A 5 -1.28 -23.14 -6.85
CA PHE A 5 -2.31 -22.10 -6.92
C PHE A 5 -1.69 -20.75 -6.53
N PRO A 6 -1.81 -19.69 -7.34
CA PRO A 6 -1.02 -18.45 -7.20
C PRO A 6 -1.47 -17.53 -6.04
N LEU A 7 -2.27 -18.09 -5.14
CA LEU A 7 -2.97 -17.41 -4.06
C LEU A 7 -2.90 -18.30 -2.82
N GLN A 8 -2.35 -17.76 -1.75
CA GLN A 8 -2.42 -18.37 -0.43
C GLN A 8 -3.37 -17.54 0.44
N LEU A 9 -4.25 -18.25 1.15
CA LEU A 9 -5.20 -17.69 2.10
C LEU A 9 -4.91 -18.29 3.47
N ASP A 10 -4.63 -17.45 4.45
CA ASP A 10 -4.32 -17.88 5.82
C ASP A 10 -5.27 -17.17 6.80
N VAL A 11 -5.72 -17.88 7.83
CA VAL A 11 -6.45 -17.25 8.95
C VAL A 11 -5.43 -16.75 9.96
N ILE A 12 -5.41 -15.44 10.17
CA ILE A 12 -4.63 -14.80 11.22
C ILE A 12 -5.56 -14.09 12.20
N GLN A 13 -5.03 -13.65 13.33
CA GLN A 13 -5.77 -12.89 14.33
C GLN A 13 -5.20 -11.47 14.42
N LEU A 14 -6.07 -10.47 14.34
CA LEU A 14 -5.71 -9.08 14.56
C LEU A 14 -6.36 -8.57 15.85
N GLN A 15 -5.57 -7.89 16.68
CA GLN A 15 -6.10 -7.16 17.81
C GLN A 15 -6.82 -5.90 17.30
N THR A 16 -8.04 -5.68 17.78
CA THR A 16 -8.84 -4.52 17.41
C THR A 16 -9.44 -3.87 18.66
N GLU A 17 -10.09 -2.72 18.48
CA GLU A 17 -10.90 -2.08 19.54
C GLU A 17 -12.13 -2.90 19.95
N LEU A 18 -12.58 -3.83 19.11
CA LEU A 18 -13.67 -4.76 19.40
C LEU A 18 -13.17 -6.09 20.03
N GLY A 19 -11.88 -6.20 20.32
CA GLY A 19 -11.22 -7.42 20.76
C GLY A 19 -10.43 -8.10 19.62
N ILE A 20 -10.15 -9.39 19.79
CA ILE A 20 -9.42 -10.16 18.78
C ILE A 20 -10.40 -10.54 17.67
N CYS A 21 -10.05 -10.19 16.42
CA CYS A 21 -10.85 -10.54 15.25
C CYS A 21 -10.06 -11.44 14.30
N GLN A 22 -10.71 -12.47 13.79
CA GLN A 22 -10.16 -13.28 12.70
C GLN A 22 -10.01 -12.44 11.43
N THR A 23 -8.94 -12.73 10.70
CA THR A 23 -8.56 -12.01 9.50
C THR A 23 -8.13 -13.02 8.45
N LEU A 24 -8.74 -12.97 7.28
CA LEU A 24 -8.32 -13.71 6.11
C LEU A 24 -7.18 -12.94 5.43
N ALA A 25 -5.96 -13.40 5.62
CA ALA A 25 -4.76 -12.85 5.01
C ALA A 25 -4.59 -13.39 3.59
N ILE A 26 -4.32 -12.49 2.64
CA ILE A 26 -4.21 -12.75 1.21
C ILE A 26 -2.75 -12.57 0.81
N THR A 27 -2.11 -13.65 0.39
CA THR A 27 -0.73 -13.64 -0.12
C THR A 27 -0.71 -14.12 -1.56
N LEU A 28 -0.19 -13.29 -2.46
CA LEU A 28 0.01 -13.66 -3.86
C LEU A 28 1.39 -14.27 -4.03
N THR A 29 1.45 -15.52 -4.50
CA THR A 29 2.69 -16.29 -4.61
C THR A 29 3.41 -16.11 -5.95
N GLU A 30 2.76 -15.49 -6.94
CA GLU A 30 3.32 -15.20 -8.27
C GLU A 30 3.55 -13.69 -8.49
N PRO A 31 4.70 -13.14 -8.07
CA PRO A 31 4.99 -11.71 -8.25
C PRO A 31 5.41 -11.34 -9.68
N ARG A 32 5.46 -12.29 -10.62
CA ARG A 32 6.08 -12.10 -11.95
C ARG A 32 5.09 -11.92 -13.09
N GLU A 33 3.85 -12.36 -12.92
CA GLU A 33 2.79 -12.22 -13.93
C GLU A 33 1.54 -11.64 -13.29
N LEU A 34 0.71 -11.00 -14.12
CA LEU A 34 -0.62 -10.58 -13.69
C LEU A 34 -1.46 -11.82 -13.37
N ILE A 35 -2.06 -11.83 -12.19
CA ILE A 35 -2.99 -12.88 -11.81
C ILE A 35 -4.19 -12.89 -12.76
N LYS A 36 -4.46 -14.06 -13.31
CA LYS A 36 -5.58 -14.30 -14.22
C LYS A 36 -6.85 -14.58 -13.43
N THR A 37 -7.99 -14.14 -13.96
CA THR A 37 -9.30 -14.36 -13.34
C THR A 37 -9.74 -15.82 -13.32
N THR A 38 -9.02 -16.71 -14.01
CA THR A 38 -9.25 -18.17 -13.97
C THR A 38 -9.13 -18.75 -12.57
N ILE A 39 -8.40 -18.10 -11.66
CA ILE A 39 -8.29 -18.56 -10.26
C ILE A 39 -9.62 -18.52 -9.50
N LEU A 40 -10.61 -17.78 -10.01
CA LEU A 40 -11.89 -17.58 -9.33
C LEU A 40 -12.75 -18.84 -9.31
N SER A 41 -12.57 -19.78 -10.26
CA SER A 41 -13.32 -21.04 -10.28
C SER A 41 -13.08 -21.89 -9.03
N ASP A 42 -11.85 -21.84 -8.52
CA ASP A 42 -11.41 -22.70 -7.42
C ASP A 42 -11.40 -21.94 -6.08
N LEU A 43 -11.59 -20.62 -6.11
CA LEU A 43 -11.43 -19.74 -4.94
C LEU A 43 -12.23 -20.20 -3.72
N LYS A 44 -13.49 -20.62 -3.92
CA LYS A 44 -14.35 -21.08 -2.83
C LYS A 44 -13.80 -22.34 -2.13
N SER A 45 -13.15 -23.23 -2.88
CA SER A 45 -12.51 -24.43 -2.32
C SER A 45 -11.23 -24.14 -1.56
N LYS A 46 -10.70 -22.92 -1.69
CA LYS A 46 -9.45 -22.46 -1.08
C LYS A 46 -9.67 -21.63 0.18
N ILE A 47 -10.92 -21.34 0.53
CA ILE A 47 -11.24 -20.71 1.81
C ILE A 47 -10.81 -21.67 2.93
N PRO A 48 -9.98 -21.21 3.89
CA PRO A 48 -9.53 -22.06 4.98
C PRO A 48 -10.68 -22.63 5.81
N GLN A 49 -10.59 -23.91 6.20
CA GLN A 49 -11.65 -24.60 6.94
C GLN A 49 -11.79 -24.12 8.39
N ASP A 50 -10.73 -23.50 8.93
CA ASP A 50 -10.66 -22.90 10.25
C ASP A 50 -11.20 -21.46 10.31
N LEU A 51 -11.67 -20.91 9.19
CA LEU A 51 -12.37 -19.62 9.17
C LEU A 51 -13.80 -19.78 9.72
N ASP A 52 -14.12 -19.10 10.82
CA ASP A 52 -15.39 -19.26 11.54
C ASP A 52 -16.44 -18.24 11.07
N PHE A 53 -17.43 -18.68 10.30
CA PHE A 53 -18.51 -17.82 9.82
C PHE A 53 -19.53 -17.39 10.88
N ASN A 54 -19.38 -17.77 12.14
CA ASN A 54 -20.17 -17.18 13.24
C ASN A 54 -19.56 -15.88 13.77
N GLN A 55 -18.34 -15.55 13.34
CA GLN A 55 -17.61 -14.34 13.72
C GLN A 55 -17.41 -13.45 12.49
N GLY A 56 -17.22 -12.15 12.71
CA GLY A 56 -16.87 -11.23 11.63
C GLY A 56 -15.52 -11.55 11.01
N VAL A 57 -15.31 -11.17 9.75
CA VAL A 57 -14.09 -11.46 8.99
C VAL A 57 -13.46 -10.16 8.50
N ILE A 58 -12.17 -9.96 8.78
CA ILE A 58 -11.37 -8.90 8.16
C ILE A 58 -10.61 -9.48 6.96
N LEU A 59 -10.67 -8.83 5.80
CA LEU A 59 -9.86 -9.16 4.64
C LEU A 59 -8.61 -8.28 4.63
N TYR A 60 -7.44 -8.88 4.49
CA TYR A 60 -6.16 -8.17 4.48
C TYR A 60 -5.17 -8.76 3.47
N GLY A 61 -4.53 -7.91 2.66
CA GLY A 61 -3.41 -8.30 1.83
C GLY A 61 -3.32 -7.52 0.52
N MET A 62 -2.18 -7.59 -0.16
CA MET A 62 -2.03 -6.93 -1.46
C MET A 62 -2.62 -7.81 -2.55
N SER A 63 -3.72 -7.38 -3.15
CA SER A 63 -4.44 -8.17 -4.15
C SER A 63 -5.28 -7.29 -5.09
N PRO A 64 -5.56 -7.73 -6.33
CA PRO A 64 -6.51 -7.07 -7.21
C PRO A 64 -7.89 -6.88 -6.57
N ILE A 65 -8.56 -5.77 -6.92
CA ILE A 65 -9.88 -5.39 -6.40
C ILE A 65 -10.94 -6.46 -6.70
N TRP A 66 -10.90 -7.07 -7.89
CA TRP A 66 -11.86 -8.11 -8.27
C TRP A 66 -11.76 -9.33 -7.35
N LEU A 67 -10.57 -9.66 -6.83
CA LEU A 67 -10.41 -10.79 -5.91
C LEU A 67 -11.04 -10.47 -4.55
N TYR A 68 -10.88 -9.24 -4.06
CA TYR A 68 -11.59 -8.76 -2.87
C TYR A 68 -13.11 -8.90 -3.02
N GLY A 69 -13.67 -8.51 -4.16
CA GLY A 69 -15.10 -8.68 -4.43
C GLY A 69 -15.56 -10.14 -4.32
N CYS A 70 -14.80 -11.07 -4.91
CA CYS A 70 -15.10 -12.49 -4.82
C CYS A 70 -14.91 -13.07 -3.41
N LEU A 71 -13.91 -12.60 -2.65
CA LEU A 71 -13.68 -13.03 -1.27
C LEU A 71 -14.78 -12.53 -0.32
N VAL A 72 -15.29 -11.30 -0.51
CA VAL A 72 -16.45 -10.79 0.21
C VAL A 72 -17.67 -11.69 -0.01
N GLU A 73 -17.89 -12.15 -1.25
CA GLU A 73 -18.97 -13.08 -1.56
C GLU A 73 -18.73 -14.47 -0.93
N CYS A 74 -17.51 -15.01 -1.04
CA CYS A 74 -17.15 -16.30 -0.45
C CYS A 74 -17.30 -16.30 1.08
N CYS A 75 -17.05 -15.17 1.74
CA CYS A 75 -17.21 -15.02 3.18
C CYS A 75 -18.62 -14.54 3.58
N GLY A 76 -19.59 -14.55 2.65
CA GLY A 76 -20.87 -13.88 2.78
C GLY A 76 -21.78 -14.32 3.93
N ASN A 77 -21.48 -15.47 4.55
CA ASN A 77 -22.19 -16.01 5.72
C ASN A 77 -21.73 -15.38 7.04
N ALA A 78 -20.60 -14.67 7.07
CA ALA A 78 -20.14 -13.97 8.26
C ALA A 78 -21.15 -12.90 8.70
N PRO A 79 -21.25 -12.57 10.01
CA PRO A 79 -22.11 -11.50 10.51
C PRO A 79 -21.74 -10.13 9.91
N TRP A 80 -20.47 -9.91 9.63
CA TRP A 80 -19.95 -8.75 8.91
C TRP A 80 -18.59 -9.07 8.27
N ILE A 81 -18.25 -8.29 7.25
CA ILE A 81 -16.98 -8.38 6.53
C ILE A 81 -16.40 -6.98 6.41
N ALA A 82 -15.11 -6.82 6.73
CA ALA A 82 -14.40 -5.56 6.62
C ALA A 82 -13.12 -5.72 5.80
N CYS A 83 -12.71 -4.69 5.07
CA CYS A 83 -11.45 -4.65 4.33
C CYS A 83 -10.45 -3.76 5.06
N TYR A 84 -9.27 -4.28 5.37
CA TYR A 84 -8.23 -3.53 6.07
C TYR A 84 -7.47 -2.57 5.14
N ASP A 85 -7.54 -1.26 5.41
CA ASP A 85 -6.69 -0.25 4.77
C ASP A 85 -5.51 0.12 5.68
N VAL A 86 -4.32 -0.34 5.29
CA VAL A 86 -3.07 -0.09 6.01
C VAL A 86 -2.71 1.39 6.13
N ARG A 87 -3.22 2.26 5.24
CA ARG A 87 -2.93 3.71 5.28
C ARG A 87 -3.71 4.43 6.36
N SER A 88 -4.87 3.91 6.74
CA SER A 88 -5.72 4.48 7.79
C SER A 88 -5.67 3.69 9.09
N GLN A 89 -4.97 2.55 9.10
CA GLN A 89 -4.94 1.58 10.20
C GLN A 89 -6.35 1.10 10.63
N LYS A 90 -7.28 1.06 9.68
CA LYS A 90 -8.70 0.74 9.92
C LYS A 90 -9.22 -0.32 8.96
N ALA A 91 -10.02 -1.24 9.48
CA ALA A 91 -10.83 -2.12 8.68
C ALA A 91 -12.20 -1.47 8.41
N VAL A 92 -12.52 -1.24 7.15
CA VAL A 92 -13.79 -0.62 6.73
C VAL A 92 -14.80 -1.72 6.45
N VAL A 93 -15.94 -1.67 7.12
CA VAL A 93 -17.02 -2.66 6.95
C VAL A 93 -17.64 -2.48 5.57
N VAL A 94 -17.59 -3.54 4.76
CA VAL A 94 -18.11 -3.54 3.37
C VAL A 94 -19.39 -4.36 3.22
N LYS A 95 -19.66 -5.25 4.17
CA LYS A 95 -20.91 -6.03 4.27
C LYS A 95 -21.23 -6.26 5.74
N SER A 96 -22.51 -6.16 6.09
CA SER A 96 -22.98 -6.48 7.43
C SER A 96 -24.39 -7.06 7.38
N ASN A 97 -24.62 -8.07 8.21
CA ASN A 97 -25.91 -8.71 8.47
C ASN A 97 -26.38 -8.46 9.91
N ILE A 98 -25.70 -7.57 10.65
CA ILE A 98 -26.00 -7.21 12.04
C ILE A 98 -26.28 -5.71 12.19
N GLN A 99 -27.04 -5.33 13.21
CA GLN A 99 -27.43 -3.93 13.42
C GLN A 99 -26.35 -3.10 14.12
N THR A 100 -25.47 -3.72 14.91
CA THR A 100 -24.48 -3.03 15.73
C THR A 100 -23.27 -2.52 14.95
N LEU A 101 -23.13 -2.93 13.69
CA LEU A 101 -22.01 -2.55 12.82
C LEU A 101 -22.54 -2.38 11.40
N ALA A 102 -22.53 -1.17 10.89
CA ALA A 102 -23.07 -0.82 9.57
C ALA A 102 -21.97 -0.78 8.50
N VAL A 103 -22.39 -0.87 7.23
CA VAL A 103 -21.47 -0.66 6.09
C VAL A 103 -20.93 0.77 6.13
N GLY A 104 -19.61 0.91 6.02
CA GLY A 104 -18.90 2.18 6.14
C GLY A 104 -18.33 2.43 7.54
N ASP A 105 -18.78 1.69 8.57
CA ASP A 105 -18.15 1.75 9.88
C ASP A 105 -16.69 1.28 9.80
N THR A 106 -15.87 1.80 10.71
CA THR A 106 -14.44 1.47 10.74
C THR A 106 -14.08 0.83 12.07
N ILE A 107 -13.31 -0.25 12.01
CA ILE A 107 -12.73 -0.93 13.15
C ILE A 107 -11.24 -0.60 13.21
N SER A 108 -10.79 0.01 14.30
CA SER A 108 -9.37 0.31 14.50
C SER A 108 -8.56 -0.96 14.78
N ILE A 109 -7.46 -1.14 14.03
CA ILE A 109 -6.50 -2.24 14.26
C ILE A 109 -5.40 -1.76 15.20
N ILE A 110 -5.04 -2.59 16.18
CA ILE A 110 -4.05 -2.26 17.21
C ILE A 110 -2.81 -3.12 16.96
N PHE A 111 -1.67 -2.47 16.72
CA PHE A 111 -0.38 -3.13 16.60
C PHE A 111 0.47 -2.85 17.83
N ASN A 112 1.01 -3.90 18.44
CA ASN A 112 2.02 -3.80 19.49
C ASN A 112 3.37 -4.25 18.96
N ARG A 113 3.94 -3.48 18.03
CA ARG A 113 5.29 -3.71 17.49
C ARG A 113 6.02 -2.39 17.31
N THR A 114 7.34 -2.48 17.21
CA THR A 114 8.15 -1.35 16.77
C THR A 114 7.81 -1.03 15.31
N PRO A 115 7.53 0.24 14.96
CA PRO A 115 7.32 0.66 13.58
C PRO A 115 8.51 0.29 12.69
N GLY A 116 8.22 -0.22 11.50
CA GLY A 116 9.21 -0.55 10.49
C GLY A 116 10.01 0.66 10.01
N ILE A 117 11.03 0.36 9.21
CA ILE A 117 11.92 1.36 8.62
C ILE A 117 11.16 2.07 7.50
N ALA A 118 11.17 3.39 7.51
CA ALA A 118 10.74 4.19 6.36
C ALA A 118 11.93 4.91 5.74
N ILE A 119 12.14 4.72 4.44
CA ILE A 119 13.25 5.28 3.66
C ILE A 119 12.66 6.21 2.61
N LEU A 120 12.92 7.51 2.73
CA LEU A 120 12.59 8.46 1.69
C LEU A 120 13.51 8.30 0.49
N ILE A 121 12.94 8.19 -0.71
CA ILE A 121 13.68 8.18 -1.98
C ILE A 121 13.53 9.55 -2.62
N GLY A 122 14.54 10.40 -2.42
CA GLY A 122 14.57 11.80 -2.85
C GLY A 122 15.47 12.03 -4.07
N GLY A 123 15.38 13.23 -4.62
CA GLY A 123 16.20 13.66 -5.77
C GLY A 123 15.41 14.41 -6.85
N PRO A 124 16.11 15.14 -7.75
CA PRO A 124 15.48 15.99 -8.75
C PRO A 124 14.57 15.19 -9.72
N PRO A 125 13.69 15.85 -10.50
CA PRO A 125 12.84 15.16 -11.47
C PRO A 125 13.68 14.31 -12.45
N ASP A 126 13.10 13.21 -12.92
CA ASP A 126 13.71 12.30 -13.91
C ASP A 126 15.06 11.70 -13.52
N SER A 127 15.46 11.74 -12.24
CA SER A 127 16.73 11.19 -11.78
C SER A 127 16.77 9.66 -11.66
N GLY A 128 15.64 8.97 -11.87
CA GLY A 128 15.54 7.51 -11.75
C GLY A 128 15.01 7.00 -10.41
N LYS A 129 14.44 7.87 -9.56
CA LYS A 129 13.85 7.50 -8.25
C LYS A 129 12.90 6.31 -8.34
N SER A 130 11.86 6.40 -9.17
CA SER A 130 10.88 5.32 -9.34
C SER A 130 11.51 4.00 -9.78
N VAL A 131 12.46 4.06 -10.72
CA VAL A 131 13.18 2.90 -11.23
C VAL A 131 13.99 2.25 -10.12
N PHE A 132 14.73 3.06 -9.34
CA PHE A 132 15.49 2.59 -8.19
C PHE A 132 14.58 1.99 -7.12
N SER A 133 13.52 2.67 -6.69
CA SER A 133 12.58 2.18 -5.68
C SER A 133 12.00 0.81 -6.05
N TYR A 134 11.61 0.66 -7.32
CA TYR A 134 11.09 -0.60 -7.85
C TYR A 134 12.17 -1.70 -7.86
N ALA A 135 13.36 -1.40 -8.38
CA ALA A 135 14.48 -2.35 -8.42
C ALA A 135 14.90 -2.77 -7.00
N LEU A 136 15.02 -1.82 -6.07
CA LEU A 136 15.36 -2.07 -4.67
C LEU A 136 14.31 -2.97 -4.01
N ARG A 137 13.02 -2.68 -4.16
CA ARG A 137 11.96 -3.55 -3.62
C ARG A 137 12.09 -4.97 -4.16
N ARG A 138 12.29 -5.13 -5.47
CA ARG A 138 12.45 -6.45 -6.09
C ARG A 138 13.66 -7.19 -5.53
N SER A 139 14.82 -6.54 -5.47
CA SER A 139 16.05 -7.15 -4.93
C SER A 139 15.93 -7.52 -3.45
N LEU A 140 15.21 -6.72 -2.64
CA LEU A 140 14.95 -7.04 -1.23
C LEU A 140 14.08 -8.28 -1.09
N LEU A 141 12.98 -8.38 -1.85
CA LEU A 141 12.08 -9.54 -1.83
C LEU A 141 12.72 -10.80 -2.42
N GLU A 142 13.62 -10.66 -3.39
CA GLU A 142 14.42 -11.77 -3.93
C GLU A 142 15.43 -12.29 -2.90
N LYS A 143 15.97 -11.41 -2.05
CA LYS A 143 16.92 -11.76 -0.99
C LYS A 143 16.25 -12.38 0.23
N ASP A 144 15.09 -11.87 0.64
CA ASP A 144 14.29 -12.41 1.73
C ASP A 144 12.80 -12.29 1.40
N LYS A 145 12.17 -13.44 1.14
CA LYS A 145 10.74 -13.53 0.80
C LYS A 145 9.83 -13.23 2.00
N ASN A 146 10.34 -13.30 3.22
CA ASN A 146 9.56 -13.01 4.42
C ASN A 146 9.51 -11.51 4.74
N LEU A 147 10.37 -10.71 4.11
CA LEU A 147 10.46 -9.28 4.34
C LEU A 147 9.24 -8.56 3.74
N LYS A 148 8.50 -7.83 4.57
CA LYS A 148 7.34 -7.06 4.11
C LYS A 148 7.80 -5.68 3.62
N VAL A 149 8.01 -5.57 2.31
CA VAL A 149 8.46 -4.34 1.65
C VAL A 149 7.34 -3.68 0.84
N PHE A 150 7.03 -2.43 1.18
CA PHE A 150 6.00 -1.64 0.51
C PHE A 150 6.58 -0.36 -0.11
N ILE A 151 6.17 -0.04 -1.34
CA ILE A 151 6.47 1.27 -1.95
C ILE A 151 5.24 2.15 -1.75
N HIS A 152 5.38 3.21 -0.97
CA HIS A 152 4.35 4.22 -0.78
C HIS A 152 4.63 5.41 -1.71
N ARG A 153 3.75 5.62 -2.69
CA ARG A 153 3.81 6.78 -3.60
C ARG A 153 3.05 7.94 -2.97
N ALA A 154 3.78 8.97 -2.59
CA ALA A 154 3.28 10.24 -2.06
C ALA A 154 3.53 11.38 -3.08
N ASN A 155 3.21 11.10 -4.34
CA ASN A 155 3.26 12.02 -5.48
C ASN A 155 1.93 12.00 -6.27
N TRP A 156 1.70 13.07 -7.04
CA TRP A 156 0.47 13.29 -7.83
C TRP A 156 0.72 13.28 -9.35
N ASP A 157 1.90 12.81 -9.78
CA ASP A 157 2.35 12.79 -11.17
C ASP A 157 1.71 11.66 -12.00
N GLY A 158 0.68 11.01 -11.47
CA GLY A 158 -0.03 9.91 -12.11
C GLY A 158 0.79 8.63 -12.23
N GLU A 159 2.01 8.59 -11.72
CA GLU A 159 2.89 7.42 -11.81
C GLU A 159 2.58 6.40 -10.71
N GLY A 160 2.70 5.11 -11.04
CA GLY A 160 2.68 4.02 -10.07
C GLY A 160 3.58 2.88 -10.51
N ASN A 161 3.70 1.84 -9.69
CA ASN A 161 4.51 0.65 -10.05
C ASN A 161 4.00 -0.01 -11.34
N TRP A 162 2.70 0.09 -11.61
CA TRP A 162 2.06 -0.39 -12.83
C TRP A 162 2.76 0.13 -14.11
N ALA A 163 3.24 1.38 -14.13
CA ALA A 163 3.91 1.94 -15.31
C ALA A 163 5.26 1.26 -15.60
N LEU A 164 5.90 0.72 -14.55
CA LEU A 164 7.15 -0.04 -14.65
C LEU A 164 6.90 -1.53 -14.94
N GLU A 165 5.74 -2.05 -14.54
CA GLU A 165 5.31 -3.44 -14.71
C GLU A 165 4.65 -3.70 -16.07
N MET A 166 4.10 -2.67 -16.73
CA MET A 166 3.50 -2.79 -18.05
C MET A 166 4.55 -3.09 -19.13
N SER A 167 4.24 -4.08 -19.97
CA SER A 167 5.02 -4.42 -21.16
C SER A 167 4.90 -3.35 -22.26
N ASP A 168 3.74 -2.73 -22.38
CA ASP A 168 3.47 -1.64 -23.33
C ASP A 168 3.82 -0.28 -22.71
N ARG A 169 4.97 0.28 -23.13
CA ARG A 169 5.49 1.55 -22.65
C ARG A 169 4.73 2.76 -23.17
N ASP A 170 4.16 2.68 -24.36
CA ASP A 170 3.44 3.80 -24.97
C ASP A 170 2.10 3.99 -24.25
N THR A 171 1.37 2.90 -24.05
CA THR A 171 0.15 2.91 -23.24
C THR A 171 0.44 3.34 -21.79
N ALA A 172 1.55 2.88 -21.19
CA ALA A 172 1.92 3.30 -19.84
C ALA A 172 2.18 4.81 -19.75
N THR A 173 2.85 5.38 -20.76
CA THR A 173 3.12 6.82 -20.86
C THR A 173 1.83 7.60 -21.02
N GLN A 174 0.95 7.18 -21.94
CA GLN A 174 -0.35 7.82 -22.15
C GLN A 174 -1.21 7.81 -20.87
N LEU A 175 -1.28 6.66 -20.17
CA LEU A 175 -2.02 6.55 -18.92
C LEU A 175 -1.44 7.46 -17.82
N LYS A 176 -0.10 7.60 -17.76
CA LYS A 176 0.54 8.51 -16.80
C LYS A 176 0.13 9.96 -17.07
N GLU A 177 0.13 10.38 -18.33
CA GLU A 177 -0.30 11.72 -18.72
C GLU A 177 -1.77 11.99 -18.37
N VAL A 178 -2.67 11.06 -18.73
CA VAL A 178 -4.12 11.19 -18.47
C VAL A 178 -4.44 11.19 -16.96
N ASN A 179 -3.67 10.47 -16.15
CA ASN A 179 -3.87 10.39 -14.70
C ASN A 179 -3.07 11.43 -13.90
N THR A 180 -2.24 12.24 -14.55
CA THR A 180 -1.47 13.29 -13.87
C THR A 180 -2.41 14.36 -13.33
N ARG A 181 -2.37 14.60 -12.01
CA ARG A 181 -3.15 15.68 -11.38
C ARG A 181 -2.23 16.75 -10.84
N ARG A 182 -2.23 17.92 -11.48
CA ARG A 182 -1.41 19.06 -11.06
C ARG A 182 -2.12 19.89 -9.99
N ILE A 183 -2.29 19.31 -8.80
CA ILE A 183 -3.04 19.95 -7.70
C ILE A 183 -2.47 21.32 -7.30
N HIS A 184 -1.16 21.52 -7.46
CA HIS A 184 -0.45 22.77 -7.21
C HIS A 184 -0.81 23.91 -8.18
N LEU A 185 -1.47 23.61 -9.31
CA LEU A 185 -1.95 24.60 -10.27
C LEU A 185 -3.41 24.99 -10.05
N LEU A 186 -4.09 24.37 -9.09
CA LEU A 186 -5.47 24.72 -8.74
C LEU A 186 -5.50 25.97 -7.88
N GLU A 187 -6.61 26.71 -7.93
CA GLU A 187 -6.81 27.95 -7.14
C GLU A 187 -6.66 27.70 -5.63
N ASN A 188 -7.09 26.55 -5.14
CA ASN A 188 -6.94 26.11 -3.75
C ASN A 188 -5.72 25.19 -3.52
N GLY A 189 -4.73 25.23 -4.41
CA GLY A 189 -3.61 24.28 -4.46
C GLY A 189 -2.79 24.21 -3.17
N GLU A 190 -2.50 25.34 -2.52
CA GLU A 190 -1.75 25.38 -1.26
C GLU A 190 -2.45 24.57 -0.14
N LYS A 191 -3.74 24.83 0.06
CA LYS A 191 -4.56 24.10 1.04
C LYS A 191 -4.63 22.61 0.72
N LEU A 192 -4.79 22.26 -0.56
CA LEU A 192 -4.83 20.88 -1.02
C LEU A 192 -3.50 20.17 -0.78
N MET A 193 -2.37 20.80 -1.11
CA MET A 193 -1.03 20.25 -0.87
C MET A 193 -0.79 19.98 0.61
N LYS A 194 -1.17 20.93 1.48
CA LYS A 194 -1.03 20.75 2.94
C LYS A 194 -1.81 19.54 3.44
N SER A 195 -3.08 19.41 3.06
CA SER A 195 -3.90 18.24 3.45
C SER A 195 -3.40 16.95 2.83
N TYR A 196 -2.90 17.00 1.60
CA TYR A 196 -2.39 15.86 0.85
C TYR A 196 -1.16 15.27 1.54
N PHE A 197 -0.16 16.10 1.83
CA PHE A 197 1.05 15.62 2.48
C PHE A 197 0.84 15.27 3.96
N ALA A 198 -0.08 15.93 4.66
CA ALA A 198 -0.49 15.50 6.00
C ALA A 198 -1.11 14.09 5.98
N PHE A 199 -1.99 13.82 5.01
CA PHE A 199 -2.54 12.47 4.81
C PHE A 199 -1.44 11.44 4.52
N HIS A 200 -0.49 11.76 3.65
CA HIS A 200 0.62 10.85 3.34
C HIS A 200 1.56 10.64 4.52
N GLY A 201 1.80 11.65 5.36
CA GLY A 201 2.51 11.49 6.62
C GLY A 201 1.83 10.46 7.52
N GLY A 202 0.56 10.65 7.85
CA GLY A 202 -0.21 9.68 8.64
C GLY A 202 -0.31 8.30 8.00
N ALA A 203 -0.38 8.23 6.66
CA ALA A 203 -0.35 6.96 5.95
C ALA A 203 0.98 6.21 6.15
N ILE A 204 2.12 6.90 6.09
CA ILE A 204 3.43 6.30 6.32
C ILE A 204 3.55 5.81 7.77
N GLU A 205 3.12 6.61 8.74
CA GLU A 205 3.05 6.22 10.15
C GLU A 205 2.31 4.89 10.32
N ASN A 206 1.12 4.79 9.74
CA ASN A 206 0.28 3.58 9.83
C ASN A 206 0.89 2.38 9.07
N ILE A 207 1.40 2.59 7.86
CA ILE A 207 2.01 1.51 7.05
C ILE A 207 3.21 0.88 7.78
N ARG A 208 3.99 1.68 8.50
CA ARG A 208 5.15 1.20 9.28
C ARG A 208 4.74 0.25 10.40
N ASN A 209 3.49 0.27 10.86
CA ASN A 209 3.00 -0.69 11.84
C ASN A 209 2.70 -2.07 11.23
N VAL A 210 2.76 -2.20 9.90
CA VAL A 210 2.44 -3.44 9.17
C VAL A 210 3.65 -3.97 8.41
N MET A 211 4.41 -3.07 7.80
CA MET A 211 5.53 -3.37 6.91
C MET A 211 6.87 -3.27 7.64
N ASP A 212 7.84 -4.08 7.23
CA ASP A 212 9.20 -4.03 7.79
C ASP A 212 10.01 -2.89 7.17
N ILE A 213 9.81 -2.66 5.87
CA ILE A 213 10.43 -1.56 5.11
C ILE A 213 9.38 -0.86 4.25
N VAL A 214 9.31 0.47 4.38
CA VAL A 214 8.52 1.36 3.54
C VAL A 214 9.46 2.22 2.70
N LEU A 215 9.42 2.06 1.39
CA LEU A 215 10.11 2.95 0.45
C LEU A 215 9.15 4.09 0.09
N VAL A 216 9.48 5.31 0.47
CA VAL A 216 8.61 6.47 0.33
C VAL A 216 9.07 7.31 -0.86
N ASP A 217 8.25 7.41 -1.90
CA ASP A 217 8.51 8.25 -3.05
C ASP A 217 7.67 9.53 -2.99
N VAL A 218 8.33 10.67 -2.85
CA VAL A 218 7.68 11.97 -2.66
C VAL A 218 7.73 12.87 -3.90
N GLY A 219 8.16 12.34 -5.05
CA GLY A 219 8.32 13.13 -6.28
C GLY A 219 9.55 14.05 -6.28
N GLY A 220 9.78 14.72 -7.42
CA GLY A 220 11.08 15.32 -7.76
C GLY A 220 11.39 16.74 -7.25
N LYS A 221 10.56 17.36 -6.41
CA LYS A 221 10.77 18.74 -5.93
C LYS A 221 10.98 18.81 -4.42
N VAL A 222 11.92 19.62 -3.96
CA VAL A 222 12.04 20.02 -2.55
C VAL A 222 10.92 21.02 -2.24
N GLN A 223 10.10 20.73 -1.23
CA GLN A 223 8.91 21.51 -0.88
C GLN A 223 8.62 21.39 0.62
N PRO A 224 8.51 22.50 1.38
CA PRO A 224 8.23 22.48 2.82
C PRO A 224 6.95 21.71 3.19
N GLU A 225 5.96 21.69 2.31
CA GLU A 225 4.69 20.99 2.55
C GLU A 225 4.89 19.48 2.72
N LYS A 226 6.05 18.92 2.34
CA LYS A 226 6.40 17.50 2.52
C LYS A 226 7.00 17.18 3.90
N PHE A 227 7.18 18.16 4.79
CA PHE A 227 7.70 17.89 6.14
C PHE A 227 6.93 16.79 6.90
N PRO A 228 5.59 16.69 6.84
CA PRO A 228 4.86 15.60 7.49
C PRO A 228 5.27 14.20 7.00
N ILE A 229 5.78 14.07 5.78
CA ILE A 229 6.32 12.80 5.27
C ILE A 229 7.73 12.56 5.82
N LEU A 230 8.58 13.59 5.82
CA LEU A 230 9.95 13.51 6.32
C LEU A 230 9.99 13.11 7.79
N GLU A 231 9.10 13.68 8.62
CA GLU A 231 8.96 13.35 10.04
C GLU A 231 8.70 11.85 10.29
N GLN A 232 8.10 11.17 9.32
CA GLN A 232 7.76 9.75 9.40
C GLN A 232 8.83 8.85 8.76
N CYS A 233 9.83 9.42 8.09
CA CYS A 233 10.93 8.70 7.47
C CYS A 233 12.13 8.60 8.42
N SER A 234 12.60 7.38 8.65
CA SER A 234 13.78 7.11 9.48
C SER A 234 15.11 7.32 8.76
N HIS A 235 15.11 7.20 7.43
CA HIS A 235 16.29 7.28 6.58
C HIS A 235 15.92 7.96 5.26
N TYR A 236 16.93 8.39 4.49
CA TYR A 236 16.74 8.87 3.13
C TYR A 236 17.87 8.42 2.20
N ILE A 237 17.53 8.25 0.93
CA ILE A 237 18.45 8.00 -0.19
C ILE A 237 18.18 9.07 -1.24
N ILE A 238 19.23 9.76 -1.69
CA ILE A 238 19.12 10.79 -2.72
C ILE A 238 19.71 10.27 -4.02
N ILE A 239 18.91 10.32 -5.08
CA ILE A 239 19.32 9.89 -6.42
C ILE A 239 19.38 11.11 -7.30
N SER A 240 20.59 11.44 -7.76
CA SER A 240 20.82 12.58 -8.64
C SER A 240 21.95 12.29 -9.62
N ARG A 241 21.84 12.88 -10.80
CA ARG A 241 22.92 13.01 -11.79
C ARG A 241 23.71 14.31 -11.63
N CYS A 242 23.26 15.21 -10.74
CA CYS A 242 23.85 16.51 -10.46
C CYS A 242 24.19 16.63 -8.97
N GLN A 243 25.46 16.90 -8.65
CA GLN A 243 25.95 16.98 -7.27
C GLN A 243 25.31 18.12 -6.47
N GLU A 244 25.05 19.27 -7.10
CA GLU A 244 24.42 20.42 -6.43
C GLU A 244 22.99 20.12 -5.96
N GLU A 245 22.24 19.35 -6.75
CA GLU A 245 20.90 18.91 -6.38
C GLU A 245 20.93 17.92 -5.20
N VAL A 246 22.04 17.19 -5.01
CA VAL A 246 22.21 16.34 -3.81
C VAL A 246 22.24 17.20 -2.56
N GLY A 247 23.00 18.29 -2.56
CA GLY A 247 23.09 19.22 -1.44
C GLY A 247 21.72 19.76 -1.03
N LYS A 248 20.95 20.28 -1.99
CA LYS A 248 19.59 20.80 -1.75
C LYS A 248 18.66 19.77 -1.12
N TRP A 249 18.66 18.54 -1.63
CA TRP A 249 17.85 17.46 -1.09
C TRP A 249 18.31 16.98 0.28
N HIS A 250 19.62 16.96 0.51
CA HIS A 250 20.22 16.56 1.77
C HIS A 250 19.89 17.55 2.88
N ASP A 251 20.03 18.85 2.59
CA ASP A 251 19.65 19.91 3.51
C ASP A 251 18.15 19.88 3.81
N PHE A 252 17.32 19.64 2.79
CA PHE A 252 15.88 19.47 2.99
C PHE A 252 15.54 18.28 3.90
N CYS A 253 16.23 17.14 3.75
CA CYS A 253 15.98 15.97 4.58
C CYS A 253 16.52 16.12 6.02
N ARG A 254 17.56 16.94 6.22
CA ARG A 254 18.17 17.22 7.53
C ARG A 254 17.59 18.43 8.26
N GLY A 255 16.92 19.32 7.54
CA GLY A 255 16.27 20.51 8.09
C GLY A 255 15.02 20.22 8.91
N ASN A 256 14.71 18.94 9.13
CA ASN A 256 13.70 18.42 10.04
C ASN A 256 14.36 17.78 11.26
#